data_AF-A0A2G2KK03-F1
#
_entry.id   AF-A0A2G2KK03-F1
#
_cell.length_a   1.000
_cell.length_b   1.000
_cell.length_c   1.000
_cell.angle_alpha   90.00
_cell.angle_beta   90.00
_cell.angle_gamma   90.00
#
_symmetry.space_group_name_H-M   'P 1'
#
loop_
_entity.id
_entity.type
_entity.pdbx_description
1 polymer ?
#
loop_
_entity_poly.entity_id
_entity_poly.type
_entity_poly.pdbx_seq_one_letter_code
_entity_poly.pdbx_strand_id
1 'polypeptide(L)'
;MYNFSALPVVSHNVKEVSAFKNLKGDKVQLKDKLTVLGFLGSDLTDRKINVYNLHEKIYKGIHSSDEDFQMLMLLPNGAEAQVDEIIVELSRYAEINKWEFAFGTMEAINEVYNSLNTDMYLDANLGTDFTFIIDKEQKVRATNDSKLKNCFGYDATSVSVLHKIMDNDVTILLFEYNAALKSNYTINRRDSFLKINQKDEE
;
A
#
# COMPACT_ATOMS: atom_id res chain seq x y z
N MET A 1 -15.29 -10.67 10.80
CA MET A 1 -15.52 -11.73 9.78
C MET A 1 -15.13 -11.13 8.44
N TYR A 2 -13.97 -11.49 7.92
CA TYR A 2 -13.48 -10.99 6.63
C TYR A 2 -14.37 -11.55 5.50
N ASN A 3 -14.74 -10.70 4.52
CA ASN A 3 -15.55 -11.12 3.39
C ASN A 3 -14.62 -11.64 2.29
N PHE A 4 -14.41 -12.96 2.24
CA PHE A 4 -13.48 -13.61 1.30
C PHE A 4 -14.06 -13.78 -0.12
N SER A 5 -14.78 -12.78 -0.61
CA SER A 5 -15.06 -12.66 -2.05
C SER A 5 -13.80 -12.12 -2.73
N ALA A 6 -13.50 -12.56 -3.95
CA ALA A 6 -12.33 -12.07 -4.67
C ALA A 6 -12.34 -10.55 -4.77
N LEU A 7 -11.22 -9.90 -4.43
CA LEU A 7 -11.17 -8.43 -4.38
C LEU A 7 -11.30 -7.86 -5.81
N PRO A 8 -12.25 -6.96 -6.12
CA PRO A 8 -12.44 -6.45 -7.47
C PRO A 8 -11.22 -5.70 -8.03
N VAL A 9 -11.09 -5.73 -9.36
CA VAL A 9 -10.23 -4.80 -10.10
C VAL A 9 -11.05 -3.58 -10.48
N VAL A 10 -10.60 -2.40 -10.07
CA VAL A 10 -11.30 -1.13 -10.32
C VAL A 10 -10.62 -0.26 -11.39
N SER A 11 -9.33 -0.50 -11.63
CA SER A 11 -8.58 0.14 -12.72
C SER A 11 -7.45 -0.77 -13.19
N HIS A 12 -7.06 -0.64 -14.46
CA HIS A 12 -6.07 -1.50 -15.11
C HIS A 12 -4.90 -0.67 -15.64
N ASN A 13 -3.74 -1.31 -15.82
CA ASN A 13 -2.58 -0.75 -16.51
C ASN A 13 -1.99 0.49 -15.81
N VAL A 14 -1.80 0.41 -14.48
CA VAL A 14 -1.09 1.44 -13.74
C VAL A 14 0.34 1.54 -14.27
N LYS A 15 0.77 2.75 -14.57
CA LYS A 15 2.08 3.06 -15.13
C LYS A 15 3.18 2.61 -14.17
N GLU A 16 4.24 2.02 -14.73
CA GLU A 16 5.41 1.62 -13.95
C GLU A 16 6.17 2.84 -13.39
N VAL A 17 6.79 2.67 -12.22
CA VAL A 17 7.51 3.70 -11.47
C VAL A 17 9.02 3.72 -11.76
N SER A 18 9.44 3.18 -12.90
CA SER A 18 10.85 3.10 -13.30
C SER A 18 11.56 4.46 -13.47
N ALA A 19 10.79 5.56 -13.55
CA ALA A 19 11.28 6.93 -13.59
C ALA A 19 11.67 7.48 -12.20
N PHE A 20 11.36 6.74 -11.13
CA PHE A 20 11.63 7.12 -9.76
C PHE A 20 12.87 6.40 -9.23
N LYS A 21 13.53 7.03 -8.24
CA LYS A 21 14.63 6.43 -7.49
C LYS A 21 14.35 6.50 -6.00
N ASN A 22 14.68 5.46 -5.26
CA ASN A 22 14.58 5.52 -3.80
C ASN A 22 15.72 6.33 -3.18
N LEU A 23 15.73 6.46 -1.85
CA LEU A 23 16.79 7.16 -1.10
C LEU A 23 18.21 6.65 -1.36
N LYS A 24 18.36 5.39 -1.77
CA LYS A 24 19.66 4.79 -2.11
C LYS A 24 20.07 5.04 -3.57
N GLY A 25 19.18 5.64 -4.37
CA GLY A 25 19.35 5.82 -5.81
C GLY A 25 18.97 4.60 -6.64
N ASP A 26 18.40 3.56 -6.01
CA ASP A 26 17.98 2.34 -6.68
C ASP A 26 16.64 2.55 -7.40
N LYS A 27 16.42 1.78 -8.46
CA LYS A 27 15.13 1.76 -9.16
C LYS A 27 14.08 1.06 -8.31
N VAL A 28 12.86 1.57 -8.38
CA VAL A 28 11.66 0.94 -7.81
C VAL A 28 10.78 0.37 -8.93
N GLN A 29 9.87 -0.56 -8.57
CA GLN A 29 8.92 -1.16 -9.52
C GLN A 29 7.60 -1.53 -8.82
N LEU A 30 6.50 -1.54 -9.58
CA LEU A 30 5.19 -2.06 -9.18
C LEU A 30 5.02 -3.52 -9.60
N LYS A 31 5.56 -3.89 -10.77
CA LYS A 31 5.40 -5.25 -11.29
C LYS A 31 5.94 -6.29 -10.31
N ASP A 32 5.20 -7.40 -10.20
CA ASP A 32 5.49 -8.54 -9.34
C ASP A 32 5.45 -8.22 -7.82
N LYS A 33 4.96 -7.02 -7.44
CA LYS A 33 4.82 -6.58 -6.04
C LYS A 33 3.37 -6.27 -5.70
N LEU A 34 2.93 -6.69 -4.51
CA LEU A 34 1.71 -6.18 -3.92
C LEU A 34 2.05 -4.85 -3.24
N THR A 35 1.51 -3.76 -3.76
CA THR A 35 1.95 -2.42 -3.39
C THR A 35 0.82 -1.62 -2.78
N VAL A 36 1.07 -1.05 -1.60
CA VAL A 36 0.30 0.10 -1.12
C VAL A 36 0.98 1.36 -1.63
N LEU A 37 0.39 2.00 -2.64
CA LEU A 37 0.90 3.17 -3.32
C LEU A 37 0.31 4.45 -2.71
N GLY A 38 1.17 5.40 -2.35
CA GLY A 38 0.77 6.74 -1.88
C GLY A 38 1.56 7.87 -2.55
N PHE A 39 1.03 9.08 -2.46
CA PHE A 39 1.63 10.30 -3.03
C PHE A 39 1.73 11.35 -1.95
N LEU A 40 2.94 11.58 -1.42
CA LEU A 40 3.11 12.44 -0.25
C LEU A 40 3.34 13.93 -0.60
N GLY A 41 3.60 14.23 -1.88
CA GLY A 41 3.86 15.59 -2.33
C GLY A 41 5.17 16.18 -1.79
N SER A 42 5.41 17.46 -2.09
CA SER A 42 6.64 18.18 -1.75
C SER A 42 6.71 18.68 -0.31
N ASP A 43 5.57 18.75 0.37
CA ASP A 43 5.47 19.13 1.79
C ASP A 43 4.77 18.00 2.56
N LEU A 44 5.51 17.36 3.46
CA LEU A 44 5.03 16.23 4.23
C LEU A 44 4.38 16.67 5.54
N THR A 45 4.40 17.94 5.91
CA THR A 45 3.86 18.45 7.18
C THR A 45 2.43 17.94 7.43
N ASP A 46 1.58 18.05 6.41
CA ASP A 46 0.18 17.61 6.49
C ASP A 46 -0.02 16.12 6.20
N ARG A 47 1.03 15.40 5.75
CA ARG A 47 0.97 13.99 5.37
C ARG A 47 1.76 13.04 6.25
N LYS A 48 2.50 13.54 7.23
CA LYS A 48 3.13 12.71 8.28
C LYS A 48 2.08 11.78 8.92
N ILE A 49 0.88 12.30 9.20
CA ILE A 49 -0.23 11.51 9.78
C ILE A 49 -0.65 10.33 8.90
N ASN A 50 -0.62 10.48 7.57
CA ASN A 50 -0.96 9.41 6.63
C ASN A 50 0.05 8.27 6.76
N VAL A 51 1.35 8.59 6.77
CA VAL A 51 2.42 7.60 6.91
C VAL A 51 2.30 6.86 8.24
N TYR A 52 2.05 7.58 9.34
CA TYR A 52 1.86 6.97 10.65
C TYR A 52 0.65 6.04 10.72
N ASN A 53 -0.49 6.49 10.19
CA ASN A 53 -1.70 5.68 10.17
C ASN A 53 -1.53 4.41 9.34
N LEU A 54 -0.90 4.51 8.17
CA LEU A 54 -0.55 3.37 7.33
C LEU A 54 0.41 2.42 8.04
N HIS A 55 1.41 2.96 8.74
CA HIS A 55 2.36 2.17 9.50
C HIS A 55 1.66 1.36 10.61
N GLU A 56 0.82 2.02 11.41
CA GLU A 56 0.11 1.37 12.52
C GLU A 56 -0.99 0.41 12.09
N LYS A 57 -1.67 0.67 10.97
CA LYS A 57 -2.88 -0.07 10.59
C LYS A 57 -2.70 -1.08 9.47
N ILE A 58 -1.71 -0.89 8.61
CA ILE A 58 -1.46 -1.76 7.46
C ILE A 58 -0.11 -2.46 7.63
N TYR A 59 0.96 -1.68 7.84
CA TYR A 59 2.31 -2.21 7.81
C TYR A 59 2.63 -3.16 8.97
N LYS A 60 2.31 -2.77 10.22
CA LYS A 60 2.54 -3.60 11.42
C LYS A 60 1.68 -4.86 11.48
N GLY A 61 0.67 -4.99 10.63
CA GLY A 61 -0.15 -6.18 10.52
C GLY A 61 0.64 -7.38 9.95
N ILE A 62 -0.10 -8.42 9.57
CA ILE A 62 0.44 -9.68 9.03
C ILE A 62 1.19 -9.45 7.69
N HIS A 63 0.89 -8.35 7.00
CA HIS A 63 1.27 -8.06 5.62
C HIS A 63 2.76 -7.82 5.41
N SER A 64 3.49 -7.44 6.46
CA SER A 64 4.95 -7.25 6.41
C SER A 64 5.73 -8.56 6.20
N SER A 65 5.11 -9.73 6.43
CA SER A 65 5.74 -11.04 6.27
C SER A 65 5.79 -11.57 4.84
N ASP A 66 5.05 -10.96 3.89
CA ASP A 66 5.13 -11.34 2.47
C ASP A 66 6.35 -10.69 1.81
N GLU A 67 7.15 -11.51 1.12
CA GLU A 67 8.40 -11.05 0.49
C GLU A 67 8.16 -10.01 -0.62
N ASP A 68 7.01 -10.06 -1.28
CA ASP A 68 6.63 -9.20 -2.39
C ASP A 68 5.69 -8.07 -2.00
N PHE A 69 5.39 -7.90 -0.71
CA PHE A 69 4.69 -6.73 -0.22
C PHE A 69 5.61 -5.50 -0.14
N GLN A 70 5.10 -4.33 -0.49
CA GLN A 70 5.77 -3.04 -0.29
C GLN A 70 4.79 -1.91 0.02
N MET A 71 5.23 -0.96 0.84
CA MET A 71 4.63 0.36 1.00
C MET A 71 5.44 1.32 0.13
N LEU A 72 4.90 1.79 -0.98
CA LEU A 72 5.61 2.69 -1.90
C LEU A 72 5.01 4.09 -1.85
N MET A 73 5.79 5.05 -1.35
CA MET A 73 5.42 6.46 -1.33
C MET A 73 6.18 7.19 -2.42
N LEU A 74 5.46 7.83 -3.34
CA LEU A 74 6.02 8.66 -4.40
C LEU A 74 6.03 10.12 -3.96
N LEU A 75 7.16 10.78 -4.21
CA LEU A 75 7.40 12.17 -3.84
C LEU A 75 8.10 12.93 -4.97
N PRO A 76 7.92 14.26 -5.05
CA PRO A 76 8.76 15.10 -5.89
C PRO A 76 10.21 15.08 -5.42
N ASN A 77 11.16 15.17 -6.36
CA ASN A 77 12.57 15.43 -6.05
C ASN A 77 12.69 16.68 -5.15
N GLY A 78 13.59 16.63 -4.17
CA GLY A 78 13.79 17.70 -3.18
C GLY A 78 13.08 17.48 -1.83
N ALA A 79 12.24 16.45 -1.72
CA ALA A 79 11.55 16.08 -0.48
C ALA A 79 12.33 15.06 0.39
N GLU A 80 13.55 14.68 -0.02
CA GLU A 80 14.32 13.58 0.60
C GLU A 80 14.59 13.82 2.08
N ALA A 81 14.98 15.05 2.46
CA ALA A 81 15.31 15.39 3.84
C ALA A 81 14.11 15.25 4.80
N GLN A 82 12.88 15.50 4.32
CA GLN A 82 11.67 15.35 5.15
C GLN A 82 11.33 13.87 5.39
N VAL A 83 11.73 12.99 4.47
CA VAL A 83 11.53 11.53 4.59
C VAL A 83 12.50 10.93 5.59
N ASP A 84 13.75 11.42 5.66
CA ASP A 84 14.74 10.92 6.63
C ASP A 84 14.24 11.05 8.08
N GLU A 85 13.56 12.15 8.41
CA GLU A 85 12.93 12.33 9.73
C GLU A 85 11.89 11.24 10.02
N ILE A 86 11.01 10.98 9.04
CA ILE A 86 9.94 9.99 9.16
C ILE A 86 10.52 8.58 9.32
N ILE A 87 11.56 8.24 8.55
CA ILE A 87 12.26 6.97 8.65
C ILE A 87 12.84 6.77 10.05
N VAL A 88 13.50 7.80 10.59
CA VAL A 88 14.02 7.75 11.96
C VAL A 88 12.88 7.53 12.96
N GLU A 89 11.74 8.17 12.79
CA GLU A 89 10.59 8.02 13.69
C GLU A 89 9.96 6.62 13.61
N LEU A 90 9.74 6.08 12.41
CA LEU A 90 9.16 4.74 12.21
C LEU A 90 10.10 3.63 12.71
N SER A 91 11.41 3.77 12.47
CA SER A 91 12.42 2.76 12.83
C SER A 91 12.61 2.55 14.34
N ARG A 92 12.13 3.48 15.18
CA ARG A 92 12.19 3.35 16.65
C ARG A 92 11.34 2.20 17.19
N TYR A 93 10.31 1.78 16.45
CA TYR A 93 9.27 0.91 16.99
C TYR A 93 9.00 -0.35 16.15
N ALA A 94 9.52 -0.43 14.91
CA ALA A 94 9.38 -1.58 14.02
C ALA A 94 10.47 -1.59 12.93
N GLU A 95 10.74 -2.77 12.38
CA GLU A 95 11.51 -2.87 11.13
C GLU A 95 10.72 -2.23 9.99
N ILE A 96 11.37 -1.42 9.16
CA ILE A 96 10.72 -0.67 8.06
C ILE A 96 11.21 -1.12 6.68
N ASN A 97 11.74 -2.33 6.56
CA ASN A 97 12.37 -2.85 5.35
C ASN A 97 11.45 -2.96 4.11
N LYS A 98 10.12 -2.93 4.28
CA LYS A 98 9.17 -2.88 3.16
C LYS A 98 8.65 -1.47 2.84
N TRP A 99 9.12 -0.44 3.54
CA TRP A 99 8.86 0.95 3.18
C TRP A 99 9.86 1.40 2.11
N GLU A 100 9.32 1.83 0.98
CA GLU A 100 10.05 2.45 -0.12
C GLU A 100 9.54 3.88 -0.31
N PHE A 101 10.46 4.84 -0.25
CA PHE A 101 10.20 6.24 -0.57
C PHE A 101 10.97 6.56 -1.84
N ALA A 102 10.26 6.93 -2.90
CA ALA A 102 10.84 7.12 -4.21
C ALA A 102 10.53 8.51 -4.79
N PHE A 103 11.54 9.10 -5.40
CA PHE A 103 11.57 10.49 -5.82
C PHE A 103 11.62 10.58 -7.34
N GLY A 104 10.82 11.49 -7.89
CA GLY A 104 10.71 11.71 -9.33
C GLY A 104 10.33 13.15 -9.68
N THR A 105 10.24 13.43 -10.98
CA THR A 105 9.79 14.75 -11.43
C THR A 105 8.27 14.90 -11.28
N MET A 106 7.78 16.13 -11.31
CA MET A 106 6.35 16.42 -11.30
C MET A 106 5.62 15.72 -12.45
N GLU A 107 6.22 15.66 -13.63
CA GLU A 107 5.66 15.00 -14.81
C GLU A 107 5.51 13.49 -14.55
N ALA A 108 6.55 12.84 -14.01
CA ALA A 108 6.50 11.42 -13.69
C ALA A 108 5.43 11.08 -12.65
N ILE A 109 5.25 11.94 -11.63
CA ILE A 109 4.20 11.78 -10.62
C ILE A 109 2.81 11.85 -11.24
N ASN A 110 2.57 12.87 -12.06
CA ASN A 110 1.29 13.03 -12.74
C ASN A 110 1.02 11.88 -13.73
N GLU A 111 2.03 11.39 -14.44
CA GLU A 111 1.89 10.22 -15.32
C GLU A 111 1.42 8.97 -14.54
N VAL A 112 2.04 8.68 -13.40
CA VAL A 112 1.63 7.54 -12.56
C VAL A 112 0.24 7.77 -11.97
N TYR A 113 -0.03 8.94 -11.40
CA TYR A 113 -1.31 9.23 -10.78
C TYR A 113 -2.48 9.18 -11.79
N ASN A 114 -2.31 9.79 -12.96
CA ASN A 114 -3.34 9.78 -14.01
C ASN A 114 -3.61 8.36 -14.53
N SER A 115 -2.60 7.47 -14.51
CA SER A 115 -2.78 6.06 -14.89
C SER A 115 -3.65 5.26 -13.92
N LEU A 116 -3.87 5.75 -12.69
CA LEU A 116 -4.82 5.16 -11.74
C LEU A 116 -6.26 5.29 -12.25
N ASN A 117 -6.54 6.23 -13.15
CA ASN A 117 -7.85 6.49 -13.74
C ASN A 117 -8.94 6.71 -12.67
N THR A 118 -8.65 7.60 -11.73
CA THR A 118 -9.54 7.99 -10.63
C THR A 118 -10.09 9.40 -10.86
N ASP A 119 -11.26 9.69 -10.30
CA ASP A 119 -11.88 11.03 -10.33
C ASP A 119 -11.32 11.99 -9.25
N MET A 120 -10.32 11.53 -8.50
CA MET A 120 -9.59 12.32 -7.51
C MET A 120 -8.40 13.05 -8.15
N TYR A 121 -7.91 14.08 -7.47
CA TYR A 121 -6.79 14.89 -7.94
C TYR A 121 -5.71 14.98 -6.87
N LEU A 122 -4.45 15.10 -7.32
CA LEU A 122 -3.37 15.58 -6.46
C LEU A 122 -3.60 17.06 -6.12
N ASP A 123 -3.14 17.48 -4.95
CA ASP A 123 -3.11 18.88 -4.57
C ASP A 123 -1.98 19.66 -5.27
N ALA A 124 -1.86 20.95 -4.97
CA ALA A 124 -0.81 21.82 -5.54
C ALA A 124 0.62 21.37 -5.19
N ASN A 125 0.78 20.55 -4.15
CA ASN A 125 2.05 19.98 -3.72
C ASN A 125 2.29 18.58 -4.30
N LEU A 126 1.44 18.11 -5.23
CA LEU A 126 1.54 16.80 -5.88
C LEU A 126 1.34 15.61 -4.93
N GLY A 127 0.50 15.75 -3.90
CA GLY A 127 0.10 14.62 -3.09
C GLY A 127 -1.39 14.51 -2.86
N THR A 128 -1.77 13.48 -2.11
CA THR A 128 -3.17 13.23 -1.71
C THR A 128 -3.20 12.46 -0.38
N ASP A 129 -4.33 12.52 0.32
CA ASP A 129 -4.56 11.68 1.51
C ASP A 129 -4.98 10.25 1.14
N PHE A 130 -5.25 9.99 -0.14
CA PHE A 130 -5.66 8.68 -0.60
C PHE A 130 -4.46 7.79 -0.96
N THR A 131 -4.58 6.52 -0.60
CA THR A 131 -3.65 5.45 -1.00
C THR A 131 -4.37 4.38 -1.80
N PHE A 132 -3.61 3.62 -2.57
CA PHE A 132 -4.14 2.68 -3.57
C PHE A 132 -3.48 1.32 -3.38
N ILE A 133 -4.25 0.24 -3.50
CA ILE A 133 -3.69 -1.12 -3.55
C ILE A 133 -3.44 -1.46 -5.01
N ILE A 134 -2.18 -1.67 -5.38
CA ILE A 134 -1.77 -2.11 -6.70
C ILE A 134 -1.33 -3.58 -6.61
N ASP A 135 -1.97 -4.44 -7.38
CA ASP A 135 -1.61 -5.85 -7.42
C ASP A 135 -0.34 -6.13 -8.26
N LYS A 136 0.16 -7.37 -8.18
CA LYS A 136 1.37 -7.82 -8.89
C LYS A 136 1.31 -7.66 -10.41
N GLU A 137 0.11 -7.45 -10.99
CA GLU A 137 -0.13 -7.24 -12.42
C GLU A 137 -0.43 -5.77 -12.76
N GLN A 138 -0.11 -4.83 -11.86
CA GLN A 138 -0.28 -3.38 -12.05
C GLN A 138 -1.75 -2.96 -12.22
N LYS A 139 -2.66 -3.61 -11.49
CA LYS A 139 -4.09 -3.24 -11.44
C LYS A 139 -4.44 -2.66 -10.08
N VAL A 140 -5.33 -1.66 -10.07
CA VAL A 140 -5.87 -1.11 -8.81
C VAL A 140 -6.93 -2.06 -8.29
N ARG A 141 -6.81 -2.45 -7.02
CA ARG A 141 -7.76 -3.29 -6.31
C ARG A 141 -8.44 -2.50 -5.22
N ALA A 142 -9.76 -2.60 -5.17
CA ALA A 142 -10.55 -1.99 -4.10
C ALA A 142 -11.87 -2.72 -3.94
N THR A 143 -12.36 -2.79 -2.70
CA THR A 143 -13.70 -3.30 -2.42
C THR A 143 -14.77 -2.28 -2.82
N ASN A 144 -15.99 -2.76 -3.07
CA ASN A 144 -17.17 -1.92 -3.23
C ASN A 144 -17.92 -1.78 -1.90
N ASP A 145 -17.23 -1.31 -0.85
CA ASP A 145 -17.82 -1.06 0.47
C ASP A 145 -18.50 0.32 0.45
N SER A 146 -19.76 0.38 0.86
CA SER A 146 -20.55 1.62 0.89
C SER A 146 -19.99 2.69 1.83
N LYS A 147 -19.05 2.33 2.73
CA LYS A 147 -18.30 3.26 3.58
C LYS A 147 -17.14 3.94 2.86
N LEU A 148 -16.66 3.37 1.75
CA LEU A 148 -15.72 4.06 0.88
C LEU A 148 -16.51 5.10 0.08
N LYS A 149 -16.26 6.38 0.36
CA LYS A 149 -16.80 7.46 -0.47
C LYS A 149 -16.36 7.32 -1.93
N ASN A 150 -15.19 6.70 -2.16
CA ASN A 150 -14.55 6.53 -3.46
C ASN A 150 -14.13 5.07 -3.65
N CYS A 151 -14.58 4.43 -4.72
CA CYS A 151 -14.30 3.01 -5.02
C CYS A 151 -12.88 2.74 -5.54
N PHE A 152 -11.97 3.73 -5.50
CA PHE A 152 -10.64 3.64 -6.11
C PHE A 152 -9.49 3.69 -5.11
N GLY A 153 -9.67 4.25 -3.92
CA GLY A 153 -8.60 4.45 -2.96
C GLY A 153 -9.09 4.62 -1.52
N TYR A 154 -8.14 4.55 -0.59
CA TYR A 154 -8.37 4.53 0.84
C TYR A 154 -7.81 5.79 1.48
N ASP A 155 -8.67 6.53 2.19
CA ASP A 155 -8.28 7.73 2.93
C ASP A 155 -7.36 7.35 4.11
N ALA A 156 -6.09 7.72 4.01
CA ALA A 156 -5.05 7.42 4.99
C ALA A 156 -5.15 8.26 6.26
N THR A 157 -5.97 9.31 6.30
CA THR A 157 -6.30 10.03 7.54
C THR A 157 -7.31 9.26 8.39
N SER A 158 -8.11 8.39 7.76
CA SER A 158 -9.16 7.63 8.43
C SER A 158 -8.67 6.26 8.92
N VAL A 159 -8.25 6.22 10.18
CA VAL A 159 -7.89 4.98 10.89
C VAL A 159 -8.94 3.89 10.72
N SER A 160 -10.23 4.25 10.69
CA SER A 160 -11.32 3.29 10.52
C SER A 160 -11.37 2.68 9.12
N VAL A 161 -11.09 3.45 8.07
CA VAL A 161 -11.04 2.98 6.68
C VAL A 161 -9.84 2.04 6.52
N LEU A 162 -8.68 2.45 7.03
CA LEU A 162 -7.47 1.62 6.98
C LEU A 162 -7.68 0.29 7.71
N HIS A 163 -8.10 0.33 8.98
CA HIS A 163 -8.18 -0.87 9.80
C HIS A 163 -9.33 -1.81 9.42
N LYS A 164 -10.50 -1.28 9.04
CA LYS A 164 -11.69 -2.13 8.80
C LYS A 164 -11.85 -2.54 7.34
N ILE A 165 -11.25 -1.80 6.41
CA ILE A 165 -11.46 -2.00 4.97
C ILE A 165 -10.14 -2.35 4.28
N MET A 166 -9.16 -1.44 4.29
CA MET A 166 -7.91 -1.64 3.55
C MET A 166 -7.12 -2.85 4.06
N ASP A 167 -7.00 -3.01 5.38
CA ASP A 167 -6.33 -4.16 6.00
C ASP A 167 -6.95 -5.50 5.55
N ASN A 168 -8.28 -5.58 5.52
CA ASN A 168 -9.00 -6.74 5.00
C ASN A 168 -8.67 -6.98 3.51
N ASP A 169 -8.69 -5.92 2.70
CA ASP A 169 -8.49 -6.02 1.26
C ASP A 169 -7.06 -6.48 0.91
N VAL A 170 -6.05 -5.95 1.60
CA VAL A 170 -4.66 -6.45 1.51
C VAL A 170 -4.58 -7.91 1.98
N THR A 171 -5.23 -8.26 3.09
CA THR A 171 -5.27 -9.64 3.61
C THR A 171 -5.83 -10.62 2.57
N ILE A 172 -6.90 -10.24 1.88
CA ILE A 172 -7.55 -11.09 0.85
C ILE A 172 -6.57 -11.36 -0.29
N LEU A 173 -5.89 -10.33 -0.80
CA LEU A 173 -4.91 -10.50 -1.89
C LEU A 173 -3.74 -11.40 -1.49
N LEU A 174 -3.19 -11.20 -0.30
CA LEU A 174 -2.12 -12.06 0.21
C LEU A 174 -2.58 -13.50 0.38
N PHE A 175 -3.82 -13.72 0.82
CA PHE A 175 -4.39 -15.06 0.90
C PHE A 175 -4.57 -15.68 -0.48
N GLU A 176 -5.05 -14.92 -1.47
CA GLU A 176 -5.17 -15.36 -2.88
C GLU A 176 -3.81 -15.80 -3.44
N TYR A 177 -2.76 -15.00 -3.24
CA TYR A 177 -1.40 -15.34 -3.70
C TYR A 177 -0.85 -16.58 -3.00
N ASN A 178 -0.97 -16.65 -1.68
CA ASN A 178 -0.54 -17.82 -0.92
C ASN A 178 -1.31 -19.08 -1.33
N ALA A 179 -2.61 -18.97 -1.57
CA ALA A 179 -3.44 -20.07 -2.04
C ALA A 179 -3.06 -20.52 -3.45
N ALA A 180 -2.71 -19.60 -4.36
CA ALA A 180 -2.24 -19.92 -5.71
C ALA A 180 -0.87 -20.64 -5.71
N LEU A 181 0.05 -20.20 -4.84
CA LEU A 181 1.32 -20.90 -4.61
C LEU A 181 1.10 -22.30 -4.05
N LYS A 182 0.14 -22.42 -3.12
CA LYS A 182 -0.30 -23.69 -2.52
C LYS A 182 -1.23 -24.51 -3.42
N SER A 183 -1.84 -24.02 -4.49
CA SER A 183 -2.57 -24.91 -5.40
C SER A 183 -1.62 -25.80 -6.24
N ASN A 184 -0.32 -25.47 -6.24
CA ASN A 184 0.76 -26.39 -6.61
C ASN A 184 1.13 -27.37 -5.46
N TYR A 185 0.48 -27.28 -4.29
CA TYR A 185 0.67 -28.11 -3.10
C TYR A 185 -0.59 -28.18 -2.21
N THR A 186 -1.47 -29.16 -2.44
CA THR A 186 -2.81 -29.34 -1.82
C THR A 186 -2.98 -28.80 -0.40
N ILE A 187 -3.82 -27.77 -0.18
CA ILE A 187 -4.21 -27.31 1.18
C ILE A 187 -5.72 -27.30 1.40
N ASN A 188 -6.13 -27.95 2.50
CA ASN A 188 -7.47 -27.89 3.09
C ASN A 188 -7.69 -26.54 3.79
N ARG A 189 -8.69 -25.77 3.34
CA ARG A 189 -8.97 -24.38 3.72
C ARG A 189 -9.39 -24.15 5.19
N ARG A 190 -9.50 -25.18 6.02
CA ARG A 190 -10.02 -25.07 7.41
C ARG A 190 -8.93 -25.07 8.50
N ASP A 191 -7.74 -25.61 8.23
CA ASP A 191 -6.78 -25.87 9.31
C ASP A 191 -5.83 -24.70 9.64
N SER A 192 -5.71 -23.72 8.74
CA SER A 192 -4.79 -22.58 8.93
C SER A 192 -5.28 -21.54 9.95
N PHE A 193 -6.60 -21.49 10.23
CA PHE A 193 -7.22 -20.41 11.01
C PHE A 193 -7.31 -20.68 12.52
N LEU A 194 -7.14 -21.93 12.97
CA LEU A 194 -7.19 -22.27 14.40
C LEU A 194 -5.83 -22.15 15.11
N LYS A 195 -4.71 -22.12 14.37
CA LYS A 195 -3.36 -22.12 14.98
C LYS A 195 -2.76 -20.73 15.23
N ILE A 196 -3.25 -19.69 14.55
CA ILE A 196 -2.72 -18.32 14.71
C ILE A 196 -3.34 -17.64 15.94
N ASN A 197 -4.60 -17.95 16.27
CA ASN A 197 -5.30 -17.36 17.43
C ASN A 197 -5.18 -18.19 18.72
N GLN A 198 -4.36 -19.25 18.75
CA GLN A 198 -4.16 -20.11 19.94
C GLN A 198 -2.77 -19.97 20.56
N LYS A 199 -1.92 -19.04 20.08
CA LYS A 199 -0.54 -18.92 20.57
C LYS A 199 -0.25 -17.75 21.50
N ASP A 200 -1.26 -16.96 21.87
CA ASP A 200 -1.11 -15.82 22.79
C ASP A 200 -1.91 -15.97 24.10
N GLU A 201 -2.26 -17.20 24.49
CA GLU A 201 -2.74 -17.50 25.85
C GLU A 201 -2.04 -18.77 26.38
N GLU A 202 -0.78 -18.62 26.80
CA GLU A 202 -0.16 -19.41 27.88
C GLU A 202 0.97 -18.61 28.55
#